data_AF-A0A6A3KXL2-F1
#
_entry.id   AF-A0A6A3KXL2-F1
#
_cell.length_a   1.000
_cell.length_b   1.000
_cell.length_c   1.000
_cell.angle_alpha   90.00
_cell.angle_beta   90.00
_cell.angle_gamma   90.00
#
_symmetry.space_group_name_H-M   'P 1'
#
loop_
_entity.id
_entity.type
_entity.pdbx_description
1 polymer ?
#
loop_
_entity_poly.entity_id
_entity_poly.type
_entity_poly.pdbx_seq_one_letter_code
_entity_poly.pdbx_strand_id
1 'polypeptide(L)'
;MTGELTFNTIWSRLKARGWRHQNHGIELETRYYTPRGWQSRKATRRGTDYFLGETELLQNRLMLPIQSVRSRSHNIEVMRLHR
;
A
#
# COMPACT_ATOMS: atom_id res chain seq x y z
N MET A 1 12.41 -24.29 -7.56
CA MET A 1 12.96 -23.36 -6.55
C MET A 1 11.98 -22.21 -6.41
N THR A 2 11.07 -22.28 -5.45
CA THR A 2 10.19 -21.16 -5.09
C THR A 2 11.06 -20.07 -4.50
N GLY A 3 11.49 -19.12 -5.35
CA GLY A 3 12.32 -17.99 -4.95
C GLY A 3 11.54 -17.09 -3.99
N GLU A 4 11.62 -17.41 -2.71
CA GLU A 4 11.02 -16.62 -1.63
C GLU A 4 11.63 -15.21 -1.69
N LEU A 5 10.83 -14.24 -2.12
CA LEU A 5 11.26 -12.87 -2.19
C LEU A 5 11.46 -12.37 -0.76
N THR A 6 12.71 -12.12 -0.38
CA THR A 6 13.04 -11.56 0.93
C THR A 6 12.35 -10.21 1.13
N PHE A 7 12.04 -9.87 2.39
CA PHE A 7 11.45 -8.58 2.76
C PHE A 7 12.18 -7.41 2.10
N ASN A 8 13.51 -7.42 2.12
CA ASN A 8 14.34 -6.37 1.52
C ASN A 8 14.10 -6.18 0.02
N THR A 9 13.87 -7.28 -0.71
CA THR A 9 13.57 -7.23 -2.14
C THR A 9 12.19 -6.63 -2.39
N ILE A 10 11.19 -7.08 -1.61
CA ILE A 10 9.82 -6.55 -1.67
C ILE A 10 9.81 -5.07 -1.31
N TRP A 11 10.45 -4.71 -0.21
CA TRP A 11 10.53 -3.34 0.28
C TRP A 11 11.24 -2.41 -0.71
N SER A 12 12.30 -2.86 -1.36
CA SER A 12 12.98 -2.07 -2.41
C SER A 12 12.04 -1.75 -3.58
N ARG A 13 11.23 -2.72 -4.01
CA ARG A 13 10.21 -2.50 -5.05
C ARG A 13 9.09 -1.58 -4.57
N LEU A 14 8.69 -1.66 -3.31
CA LEU A 14 7.67 -0.79 -2.73
C LEU A 14 8.16 0.66 -2.62
N LYS A 15 9.39 0.87 -2.16
CA LYS A 15 10.04 2.20 -2.13
C LYS A 15 10.08 2.83 -3.52
N ALA A 16 10.46 2.07 -4.55
CA ALA A 16 10.44 2.54 -5.94
C ALA A 16 9.05 2.99 -6.42
N ARG A 17 7.98 2.47 -5.80
CA ARG A 17 6.58 2.84 -6.08
C ARG A 17 6.04 3.94 -5.16
N GLY A 18 6.92 4.60 -4.40
CA GLY A 18 6.57 5.73 -3.54
C GLY A 18 6.09 5.35 -2.13
N TRP A 19 6.23 4.09 -1.73
CA TRP A 19 5.97 3.69 -0.34
C TRP A 19 7.01 4.28 0.59
N ARG A 20 6.60 4.58 1.82
CA ARG A 20 7.45 5.21 2.83
C ARG A 20 7.21 4.57 4.18
N HIS A 21 8.22 4.53 5.04
CA HIS A 21 8.06 4.09 6.41
C HIS A 21 8.19 5.26 7.39
N GLN A 22 7.71 5.07 8.60
CA GLN A 22 7.97 5.91 9.75
C GLN A 22 8.38 5.01 10.91
N ASN A 23 9.59 5.22 11.40
CA ASN A 23 10.04 4.62 12.64
C ASN A 23 9.46 5.47 13.77
N HIS A 24 8.59 4.89 14.59
CA HIS A 24 8.26 5.49 15.88
C HIS A 24 9.34 5.03 16.85
N GLY A 25 10.04 5.97 17.50
CA GLY A 25 11.23 5.62 18.29
C GLY A 25 10.96 4.58 19.39
N ILE A 26 9.96 4.83 20.25
CA ILE A 26 9.67 4.02 21.44
C ILE A 26 8.65 2.89 21.15
N GLU A 27 7.79 3.05 20.14
CA GLU A 27 6.93 1.94 19.69
C GLU A 27 7.79 0.98 18.85
N LEU A 28 7.88 -0.28 19.27
CA LEU A 28 8.70 -1.32 18.64
C LEU A 28 8.31 -1.65 17.18
N GLU A 29 7.29 -1.00 16.62
CA GLU A 29 6.74 -1.35 15.32
C GLU A 29 6.80 -0.19 14.32
N THR A 30 7.63 -0.38 13.30
CA THR A 30 7.73 0.50 12.13
C THR A 30 6.42 0.54 11.36
N ARG A 31 5.92 1.74 11.04
CA ARG A 31 4.73 1.91 10.20
C ARG A 31 5.12 2.06 8.74
N TYR A 32 4.60 1.18 7.88
CA TYR A 32 4.82 1.17 6.45
C TYR A 32 3.61 1.74 5.72
N TYR A 33 3.75 2.93 5.14
CA TYR A 33 2.67 3.64 4.45
C TYR A 33 2.69 3.38 2.95
N THR A 34 1.48 3.20 2.40
CA THR A 34 1.24 3.34 0.96
C THR A 34 1.46 4.79 0.53
N PRO A 35 1.65 5.08 -0.78
CA PRO A 35 1.77 6.46 -1.27
C PRO A 35 0.56 7.32 -0.91
N ARG A 36 -0.65 6.75 -0.98
CA ARG A 36 -1.90 7.43 -0.62
C ARG A 36 -1.98 7.67 0.89
N GLY A 37 -1.64 6.67 1.69
CA GLY A 37 -1.61 6.78 3.14
C GLY A 37 -0.60 7.83 3.62
N TRP A 38 0.57 7.89 2.97
CA TRP A 38 1.57 8.89 3.29
C TRP A 38 1.11 10.33 3.02
N GLN A 39 0.35 10.54 1.94
CA GLN A 39 -0.19 11.85 1.58
C GLN A 39 -1.25 12.34 2.58
N SER A 40 -2.03 11.43 3.16
CA SER A 40 -3.11 11.78 4.09
C SER A 40 -2.95 11.10 5.45
N ARG A 41 -1.84 11.37 6.14
CA ARG A 41 -1.51 10.73 7.45
C ARG A 41 -2.60 10.87 8.52
N LYS A 42 -3.45 11.89 8.44
CA LYS A 42 -4.54 12.15 9.41
C LYS A 42 -5.76 11.26 9.21
N ALA A 43 -5.90 10.63 8.04
CA ALA A 43 -7.05 9.82 7.67
C ALA A 43 -6.64 8.42 7.18
N THR A 44 -5.50 7.89 7.66
CA THR A 44 -5.01 6.58 7.24
C THR A 44 -5.63 5.45 8.03
N ARG A 45 -6.00 4.38 7.34
CA ARG A 45 -6.46 3.13 7.93
C ARG A 45 -5.38 2.05 7.94
N ARG A 46 -5.19 1.38 9.08
CA ARG A 46 -4.30 0.21 9.20
C ARG A 46 -4.80 -0.93 8.30
N GLY A 47 -3.88 -1.65 7.65
CA GLY A 47 -4.18 -2.73 6.71
C GLY A 47 -4.57 -2.27 5.30
N THR A 48 -4.73 -0.95 5.08
CA THR A 48 -5.10 -0.40 3.76
C THR A 48 -4.14 0.72 3.35
N ASP A 49 -4.00 1.74 4.20
CA ASP A 49 -3.17 2.91 3.93
C ASP A 49 -1.80 2.82 4.60
N TYR A 50 -1.70 2.09 5.71
CA TYR A 50 -0.46 1.76 6.39
C TYR A 50 -0.50 0.38 7.04
N PHE A 51 0.67 -0.21 7.29
CA PHE A 51 0.86 -1.53 7.91
C PHE A 51 1.84 -1.40 9.07
N LEU A 52 1.63 -2.17 10.14
CA LEU A 52 2.45 -2.13 11.33
C LEU A 52 3.41 -3.33 11.31
N GLY A 53 4.71 -3.06 11.14
CA GLY A 53 5.74 -4.08 11.05
C GLY A 53 5.81 -4.80 9.69
N GLU A 54 6.88 -5.57 9.53
CA GLU A 54 7.18 -6.31 8.30
C GLU A 54 6.21 -7.47 8.09
N THR A 55 5.84 -8.17 9.17
CA THR A 55 4.93 -9.32 9.15
C THR A 55 3.56 -8.94 8.60
N GLU A 56 2.96 -7.85 9.08
CA GLU A 56 1.63 -7.41 8.60
C GLU A 56 1.69 -6.99 7.12
N LEU A 57 2.77 -6.30 6.72
CA LEU A 57 2.97 -5.89 5.34
C LEU A 57 3.07 -7.11 4.40
N LEU A 58 3.83 -8.13 4.81
CA LEU A 58 4.04 -9.35 4.03
C LEU A 58 2.79 -10.22 3.97
N GLN A 59 2.08 -10.42 5.08
CA GLN A 59 0.82 -11.18 5.10
C GLN A 59 -0.22 -10.57 4.16
N ASN A 60 -0.40 -9.24 4.19
CA ASN A 60 -1.33 -8.58 3.29
C ASN A 60 -0.88 -8.65 1.82
N ARG A 61 0.43 -8.58 1.54
CA ARG A 61 0.95 -8.70 0.16
C ARG A 61 0.88 -10.12 -0.40
N LEU A 62 1.03 -11.14 0.43
CA LEU A 62 0.90 -12.55 0.05
C LEU A 62 -0.56 -12.93 -0.21
N MET A 63 -1.53 -12.24 0.41
CA MET A 63 -2.96 -12.43 0.18
C MET A 63 -3.54 -11.62 -0.99
N LEU A 64 -2.83 -10.61 -1.48
CA LEU A 64 -3.25 -9.87 -2.67
C LEU A 64 -2.58 -10.50 -3.90
N PRO A 65 -3.31 -11.21 -4.78
CA PRO A 65 -2.79 -11.46 -6.12
C PRO A 65 -2.39 -10.11 -6.73
N ILE A 66 -1.37 -10.10 -7.59
CA ILE A 66 -0.84 -8.94 -8.30
C ILE A 66 -1.91 -8.41 -9.28
N GLN A 67 -3.05 -7.98 -8.75
CA GLN A 67 -4.23 -7.55 -9.47
C GLN A 67 -4.29 -6.04 -9.31
N SER A 68 -3.87 -5.39 -10.40
CA SER A 68 -4.45 -4.16 -10.89
C SER A 68 -4.31 -2.93 -9.97
N VAL A 69 -3.16 -2.27 -10.09
CA VAL A 69 -3.20 -0.80 -10.17
C VAL A 69 -3.83 -0.45 -11.52
N ARG A 70 -5.13 -0.67 -11.67
CA ARG A 70 -5.92 0.05 -12.67
C ARG A 70 -6.29 1.35 -11.99
N SER A 71 -5.59 2.40 -12.41
CA SER A 71 -6.06 3.77 -12.31
C SER A 71 -7.57 3.79 -12.52
N ARG A 72 -8.34 4.08 -11.47
CA ARG A 72 -9.65 4.70 -11.65
C ARG A 72 -9.38 6.10 -12.18
N SER A 73 -9.11 6.19 -13.48
CA SER A 73 -9.51 7.36 -14.24
C SER A 73 -10.98 7.57 -13.93
N HIS A 74 -11.28 8.69 -13.29
CA HIS A 74 -12.63 9.19 -13.17
C HIS A 74 -13.16 9.41 -14.59
N ASN A 75 -13.85 8.41 -15.14
CA ASN A 75 -14.78 8.62 -16.22
C ASN A 75 -16.08 9.09 -15.57
N ILE A 76 -16.22 10.41 -15.40
CA ILE A 76 -17.55 11.02 -15.29
C ILE A 76 -18.11 10.99 -16.70
N GLU A 77 -18.74 9.86 -17.05
CA GLU A 77 -19.58 9.74 -18.23
C GLU A 77 -20.84 9.00 -17.84
N VAL A 78 -21.70 9.66 -17.07
CA VAL A 78 -23.12 9.34 -17.05
C VAL A 78 -23.86 10.63 -16.74
N MET A 79 -24.45 11.25 -17.76
CA MET A 79 -25.76 11.94 -17.75
C MET A 79 -25.99 12.55 -19.13
N ARG A 80 -26.23 11.70 -20.13
CA ARG A 80 -27.07 12.05 -21.27
C ARG A 80 -28.12 10.96 -21.44
N LEU A 81 -29.17 11.07 -20.63
CA LEU A 81 -30.49 10.58 -21.04
C LEU A 81 -31.56 11.30 -20.22
N HIS A 82 -32.04 12.42 -20.73
CA HIS A 82 -33.43 12.81 -20.55
C HIS A 82 -33.92 13.46 -21.84
N ARG A 83 -34.66 12.62 -22.58
CA ARG A 83 -35.82 12.89 -23.45
C ARG A 83 -35.66 13.82 -24.65
#